data_AF-A0A3B0NIQ4-F1
#
_entry.id   AF-A0A3B0NIQ4-F1
#
_cell.length_a   1.000
_cell.length_b   1.000
_cell.length_c   1.000
_cell.angle_alpha   90.00
_cell.angle_beta   90.00
_cell.angle_gamma   90.00
#
_symmetry.space_group_name_H-M   'P 1'
#
loop_
_entity.id
_entity.type
_entity.pdbx_description
1 polymer ?
#
loop_
_entity_poly.entity_id
_entity_poly.type
_entity_poly.pdbx_seq_one_letter_code
_entity_poly.pdbx_strand_id
1 'polypeptide(L)'
;MLFLSKICKHWHYKTWQRYTAGYLRTFIKNRLPNNELIGYVINDKHPKSIRVACDRYSYLNVNCYRYMYVVRYKKTFRMTKKVWAHDEYKEARLGDIVRIQPLGYRIGPWKTYVLTRILHTQNPHLDNF
;
A
#
# COMPACT_ATOMS: atom_id res chain seq x y z
N MET A 1 25.70 -16.20 14.09
CA MET A 1 24.33 -15.71 14.33
C MET A 1 24.41 -14.18 14.39
N LEU A 2 23.98 -13.45 13.34
CA LEU A 2 24.10 -11.99 13.33
C LEU A 2 23.08 -11.38 14.31
N PHE A 3 23.56 -10.88 15.45
CA PHE A 3 22.76 -10.06 16.35
C PHE A 3 22.46 -8.71 15.67
N LEU A 4 21.49 -8.70 14.77
CA LEU A 4 20.97 -7.45 14.19
C LEU A 4 20.34 -6.65 15.34
N SER A 5 20.88 -5.47 15.58
CA SER A 5 20.33 -4.50 16.53
C SER A 5 18.85 -4.24 16.23
N LYS A 6 18.08 -3.84 17.25
CA LYS A 6 16.63 -3.57 17.12
C LYS A 6 16.31 -2.61 15.97
N ILE A 7 17.16 -1.60 15.79
CA ILE A 7 17.07 -0.61 14.71
C ILE A 7 17.22 -1.27 13.34
N CYS A 8 18.19 -2.17 13.17
CA CYS A 8 18.39 -2.90 11.92
C CYS A 8 17.23 -3.83 11.59
N LYS A 9 16.66 -4.52 12.61
CA LYS A 9 15.46 -5.36 12.42
C LYS A 9 14.25 -4.52 11.99
N HIS A 10 14.05 -3.36 12.60
CA HIS A 10 12.99 -2.42 12.24
C HIS A 10 13.15 -1.86 10.81
N TRP A 11 14.37 -1.49 10.43
CA TRP A 11 14.68 -1.04 9.07
C TRP A 11 14.44 -2.15 8.05
N HIS A 12 14.91 -3.36 8.34
CA HIS A 12 14.69 -4.54 7.50
C HIS A 12 13.21 -4.85 7.36
N TYR A 13 12.42 -4.66 8.43
CA TYR A 13 10.98 -4.85 8.38
C TYR A 13 10.28 -3.79 7.51
N LYS A 14 10.65 -2.52 7.62
CA LYS A 14 10.12 -1.45 6.76
C LYS A 14 10.51 -1.61 5.29
N THR A 15 11.72 -2.08 5.00
CA THR A 15 12.12 -2.40 3.62
C THR A 15 11.36 -3.63 3.14
N TRP A 16 11.28 -4.68 3.95
CA TRP A 16 10.50 -5.88 3.66
C TRP A 16 9.03 -5.56 3.38
N GLN A 17 8.33 -4.77 4.21
CA GLN A 17 6.95 -4.35 3.96
C GLN A 17 6.78 -3.71 2.57
N ARG A 18 7.72 -2.85 2.15
CA ARG A 18 7.71 -2.23 0.82
C ARG A 18 7.98 -3.25 -0.29
N TYR A 19 8.85 -4.22 -0.07
CA TYR A 19 9.13 -5.28 -1.05
C TYR A 19 7.96 -6.26 -1.15
N THR A 20 7.37 -6.68 -0.02
CA THR A 20 6.23 -7.60 0.07
C THR A 20 4.96 -6.98 -0.51
N ALA A 21 4.66 -5.71 -0.19
CA ALA A 21 3.57 -5.00 -0.86
C ALA A 21 3.81 -4.94 -2.38
N GLY A 22 5.05 -4.75 -2.81
CA GLY A 22 5.45 -4.84 -4.21
C GLY A 22 5.26 -6.24 -4.82
N TYR A 23 5.65 -7.29 -4.10
CA TYR A 23 5.58 -8.70 -4.51
C TYR A 23 4.13 -9.19 -4.61
N LEU A 24 3.33 -9.01 -3.55
CA LEU A 24 1.91 -9.34 -3.54
C LEU A 24 1.18 -8.59 -4.66
N ARG A 25 1.56 -7.33 -4.90
CA ARG A 25 1.03 -6.56 -6.01
C ARG A 25 1.41 -7.11 -7.39
N THR A 26 2.60 -7.70 -7.58
CA THR A 26 3.01 -8.28 -8.87
C THR A 26 2.34 -9.62 -9.15
N PHE A 27 2.17 -10.49 -8.15
CA PHE A 27 1.63 -11.83 -8.35
C PHE A 27 0.09 -11.90 -8.27
N ILE A 28 -0.54 -11.04 -7.46
CA ILE A 28 -2.01 -11.01 -7.33
C ILE A 28 -2.67 -10.30 -8.53
N LYS A 29 -1.93 -9.46 -9.28
CA LYS A 29 -2.51 -8.50 -10.24
C LYS A 29 -3.07 -9.04 -11.54
N ASN A 30 -2.88 -10.31 -11.90
CA ASN A 30 -3.40 -10.78 -13.18
C ASN A 30 -4.94 -10.95 -13.21
N ARG A 31 -5.66 -10.80 -12.07
CA ARG A 31 -7.13 -10.94 -12.01
C ARG A 31 -7.82 -10.13 -10.91
N LEU A 32 -7.43 -8.86 -10.66
CA LEU A 32 -8.16 -8.05 -9.67
C LEU A 32 -9.33 -7.30 -10.34
N PRO A 33 -10.59 -7.51 -9.91
CA PRO A 33 -11.73 -6.73 -10.39
C PRO A 33 -11.58 -5.24 -10.05
N ASN A 34 -12.29 -4.39 -10.79
CA ASN A 34 -12.59 -2.99 -10.42
C ASN A 34 -11.39 -2.06 -10.16
N ASN A 35 -10.24 -2.26 -10.83
CA ASN A 35 -9.06 -1.38 -10.72
C ASN A 35 -8.54 -1.21 -9.28
N GLU A 36 -8.65 -2.26 -8.48
CA GLU A 36 -8.19 -2.24 -7.09
C GLU A 36 -6.68 -2.01 -6.96
N LEU A 37 -6.29 -1.31 -5.90
CA LEU A 37 -4.91 -0.99 -5.55
C LEU A 37 -4.49 -1.77 -4.32
N ILE A 38 -3.21 -2.11 -4.27
CA ILE A 38 -2.57 -2.70 -3.10
C ILE A 38 -1.54 -1.71 -2.60
N GLY A 39 -1.53 -1.49 -1.29
CA GLY A 39 -0.61 -0.61 -0.62
C GLY A 39 -0.42 -1.01 0.83
N TYR A 40 0.41 -0.25 1.55
CA TYR A 40 0.57 -0.43 2.99
C TYR A 40 0.05 0.78 3.75
N VAL A 41 -0.48 0.54 4.94
CA VAL A 41 -1.03 1.59 5.80
C VAL A 41 0.10 2.37 6.45
N ILE A 42 0.09 3.69 6.24
CA ILE A 42 1.03 4.63 6.85
C ILE A 42 0.44 5.25 8.12
N ASN A 43 -0.88 5.45 8.16
CA ASN A 43 -1.55 6.15 9.24
C ASN A 43 -2.97 5.62 9.45
N ASP A 44 -3.33 5.34 10.70
CA ASP A 44 -4.66 4.94 11.19
C ASP A 44 -5.16 5.87 12.34
N LYS A 45 -4.63 7.09 12.43
CA LYS A 45 -5.01 8.03 13.51
C LYS A 45 -6.42 8.62 13.35
N HIS A 46 -7.00 8.57 12.16
CA HIS A 46 -8.25 9.26 11.86
C HIS A 46 -9.44 8.28 11.94
N PRO A 47 -10.59 8.69 12.50
CA PRO A 47 -11.73 7.80 12.63
C PRO A 47 -12.22 7.36 11.25
N LYS A 48 -12.43 6.05 11.08
CA LYS A 48 -12.92 5.42 9.84
C LYS A 48 -12.13 5.82 8.58
N SER A 49 -10.84 6.13 8.75
CA SER A 49 -10.02 6.70 7.68
C SER A 49 -8.58 6.27 7.82
N ILE A 50 -8.07 5.61 6.78
CA ILE A 50 -6.69 5.16 6.73
C ILE A 50 -5.94 5.89 5.62
N ARG A 51 -4.64 6.13 5.85
CA ARG A 51 -3.74 6.67 4.85
C ARG A 51 -2.86 5.57 4.31
N VAL A 52 -3.00 5.28 3.03
CA VAL A 52 -2.33 4.16 2.38
C VAL A 52 -1.29 4.69 1.40
N ALA A 53 -0.07 4.15 1.45
CA ALA A 53 0.91 4.33 0.38
C ALA A 53 0.69 3.26 -0.68
N CYS A 54 0.28 3.70 -1.86
CA CYS A 54 0.14 2.88 -3.04
C CYS A 54 1.21 3.28 -4.05
N ASP A 55 1.95 2.34 -4.61
CA ASP A 55 2.86 2.65 -5.72
C ASP A 55 2.03 3.01 -6.98
N ARG A 56 2.18 4.22 -7.51
CA ARG A 56 1.38 4.75 -8.62
C ARG A 56 1.83 4.18 -9.96
N TYR A 57 0.85 3.94 -10.83
CA TYR A 57 0.99 3.76 -12.28
C TYR A 57 0.92 5.13 -12.96
N SER A 58 1.70 5.39 -14.01
CA SER A 58 1.52 6.60 -14.82
C SER A 58 1.44 6.28 -16.30
N TYR A 59 0.33 6.79 -16.87
CA TYR A 59 -0.07 6.96 -18.26
C TYR A 59 -0.45 5.70 -19.06
N LEU A 60 -1.70 5.72 -19.54
CA LEU A 60 -2.40 4.80 -20.44
C LEU A 60 -2.73 3.42 -19.88
N ASN A 61 -4.02 3.22 -19.58
CA ASN A 61 -4.77 1.96 -19.55
C ASN A 61 -4.06 0.69 -20.07
N VAL A 62 -3.06 0.13 -19.39
CA VAL A 62 -2.81 -1.32 -19.33
C VAL A 62 -2.03 -1.58 -18.05
N ASN A 63 -2.73 -2.11 -17.05
CA ASN A 63 -2.19 -3.05 -16.07
C ASN A 63 -0.71 -2.88 -15.67
N CYS A 64 -0.49 -2.28 -14.49
CA CYS A 64 0.37 -2.93 -13.50
C CYS A 64 1.89 -2.77 -13.52
N TYR A 65 2.51 -1.59 -13.68
CA TYR A 65 3.97 -1.53 -13.37
C TYR A 65 4.36 -0.38 -12.43
N ARG A 66 5.19 -0.74 -11.44
CA ARG A 66 5.69 -0.03 -10.25
C ARG A 66 6.50 1.25 -10.55
N TYR A 67 6.33 1.78 -11.75
CA TYR A 67 7.38 2.44 -12.48
C TYR A 67 6.77 3.47 -13.44
N MET A 68 6.95 4.75 -13.13
CA MET A 68 6.70 5.83 -14.09
C MET A 68 7.80 5.78 -15.13
N TYR A 69 7.43 5.52 -16.39
CA TYR A 69 8.36 5.59 -17.49
C TYR A 69 8.60 7.05 -17.87
N VAL A 70 9.85 7.50 -17.79
CA VAL A 70 10.22 8.85 -18.23
C VAL A 70 10.78 8.76 -19.64
N VAL A 71 10.00 9.26 -20.59
CA VAL A 71 10.27 9.14 -22.04
C VAL A 71 11.67 9.66 -22.42
N ARG A 72 12.08 10.79 -21.83
CA ARG A 72 13.40 11.41 -22.07
C ARG A 72 14.57 10.48 -21.75
N TYR A 73 14.45 9.68 -20.69
CA TYR A 73 15.56 8.86 -20.17
C TYR A 73 15.41 7.38 -20.51
N LYS A 74 14.26 6.97 -21.08
CA LYS A 74 13.89 5.57 -21.31
C LYS A 74 14.05 4.70 -20.05
N LYS A 75 13.88 5.31 -18.87
CA LYS A 75 14.04 4.67 -17.55
C LYS A 75 12.76 4.73 -16.74
N THR A 76 12.60 3.74 -15.89
CA THR A 76 11.44 3.53 -15.02
C THR A 76 11.74 3.94 -13.58
N PHE A 77 10.94 4.87 -13.04
CA PHE A 77 11.12 5.39 -11.69
C PHE A 77 10.00 4.93 -10.76
N ARG A 78 10.35 4.51 -9.54
CA ARG A 78 9.35 4.16 -8.52
C ARG A 78 8.70 5.43 -7.99
N MET A 79 7.37 5.49 -8.08
CA MET A 79 6.59 6.61 -7.56
C MET A 79 5.53 6.09 -6.58
N THR A 80 5.55 6.61 -5.36
CA THR A 80 4.55 6.32 -4.33
C THR A 80 3.47 7.40 -4.30
N LYS A 81 2.19 7.02 -4.44
CA LYS A 81 1.01 7.87 -4.17
C LYS A 81 0.50 7.59 -2.76
N LYS A 82 0.24 8.64 -1.99
CA LYS A 82 -0.52 8.52 -0.75
C LYS A 82 -2.00 8.75 -1.05
N VAL A 83 -2.87 7.86 -0.61
CA VAL A 83 -4.31 7.94 -0.80
C VAL A 83 -5.02 7.81 0.55
N TRP A 84 -6.22 8.37 0.62
CA TRP A 84 -7.12 8.17 1.74
C TRP A 84 -8.13 7.11 1.37
N ALA A 85 -8.26 6.09 2.22
CA ALA A 85 -9.29 5.08 2.11
C ALA A 85 -10.22 5.13 3.31
N HIS A 86 -11.49 4.85 3.07
CA HIS A 86 -12.49 4.67 4.10
C HIS A 86 -12.42 3.25 4.64
N ASP A 87 -12.38 3.12 5.95
CA ASP A 87 -12.45 1.86 6.68
C ASP A 87 -13.66 1.96 7.60
N GLU A 88 -14.66 1.10 7.43
CA GLU A 88 -15.92 1.18 8.18
C GLU A 88 -15.75 0.71 9.63
N TYR A 89 -14.99 -0.36 9.81
CA TYR A 89 -14.85 -1.10 11.07
C TYR A 89 -13.53 -0.83 11.79
N LYS A 90 -12.62 -0.04 11.19
CA LYS A 90 -11.29 0.26 11.74
C LYS A 90 -10.48 -1.02 11.99
N GLU A 91 -10.51 -1.92 11.00
CA GLU A 91 -9.81 -3.19 11.05
C GLU A 91 -8.31 -3.04 10.73
N ALA A 92 -7.97 -2.08 9.86
CA ALA A 92 -6.61 -1.95 9.36
C ALA A 92 -5.71 -1.19 10.34
N ARG A 93 -4.56 -1.79 10.67
CA ARG A 93 -3.54 -1.19 11.54
C ARG A 93 -2.39 -0.60 10.74
N LEU A 94 -1.55 0.17 11.44
CA LEU A 94 -0.33 0.73 10.86
C LEU A 94 0.60 -0.41 10.39
N GLY A 95 1.06 -0.30 9.13
CA GLY A 95 1.97 -1.29 8.52
C GLY A 95 1.30 -2.49 7.85
N ASP A 96 -0.02 -2.63 7.99
CA ASP A 96 -0.77 -3.66 7.28
C ASP A 96 -0.70 -3.45 5.78
N ILE A 97 -0.65 -4.56 5.03
CA ILE A 97 -0.78 -4.57 3.58
C ILE A 97 -2.25 -4.73 3.26
N VAL A 98 -2.81 -3.72 2.61
CA VAL A 98 -4.24 -3.60 2.36
C VAL A 98 -4.54 -3.50 0.88
N ARG A 99 -5.72 -4.00 0.53
CA ARG A 99 -6.33 -3.88 -0.78
C ARG A 99 -7.46 -2.85 -0.70
N ILE A 100 -7.40 -1.87 -1.58
CA ILE A 100 -8.34 -0.75 -1.62
C ILE A 100 -8.97 -0.63 -3.01
N GLN A 101 -10.25 -0.31 -3.05
CA GLN A 101 -11.00 -0.13 -4.27
C GLN A 101 -11.29 1.36 -4.52
N PRO A 102 -11.07 1.88 -5.73
CA PRO A 102 -11.53 3.22 -6.08
C PRO A 102 -13.06 3.26 -6.11
N LEU A 103 -13.65 4.27 -5.48
CA LEU A 103 -15.05 4.59 -5.62
C LEU A 103 -15.28 5.53 -6.80
N GLY A 104 -16.44 5.40 -7.45
CA GLY A 104 -16.91 6.34 -8.47
C GLY A 104 -17.37 7.69 -7.90
N TYR A 105 -17.56 7.78 -6.57
CA TYR A 105 -17.96 8.99 -5.86
C TYR A 105 -17.01 9.28 -4.69
N ARG A 106 -17.16 10.46 -4.09
CA ARG A 106 -16.34 10.90 -2.95
C ARG A 106 -17.15 10.76 -1.66
N ILE A 107 -16.64 9.99 -0.69
CA ILE A 107 -17.21 9.94 0.67
C ILE A 107 -16.86 11.22 1.46
N GLY A 108 -15.72 11.82 1.12
CA GLY A 108 -15.28 13.10 1.66
C GLY A 108 -14.30 13.76 0.69
N PRO A 109 -13.80 14.96 1.01
CA PRO A 109 -13.00 15.75 0.07
C PRO A 109 -11.82 14.98 -0.53
N TRP A 110 -11.20 14.14 0.30
CA TRP A 110 -10.01 13.36 -0.05
C TRP A 110 -10.23 11.84 -0.08
N LYS A 111 -11.39 11.36 0.39
CA LYS A 111 -11.71 9.93 0.53
C LYS A 111 -12.37 9.42 -0.75
N THR A 112 -11.56 8.85 -1.62
CA THR A 112 -11.97 8.29 -2.91
C THR A 112 -11.82 6.78 -3.00
N TYR A 113 -11.30 6.14 -1.95
CA TYR A 113 -11.09 4.70 -1.90
C TYR A 113 -11.79 4.10 -0.70
N VAL A 114 -12.12 2.81 -0.78
CA VAL A 114 -12.64 2.01 0.33
C VAL A 114 -11.68 0.85 0.57
N LEU A 115 -11.50 0.48 1.84
CA LEU A 115 -10.80 -0.71 2.25
C LEU A 115 -11.65 -1.94 1.88
N THR A 116 -11.11 -2.82 1.05
CA THR A 116 -11.80 -4.05 0.63
C THR A 116 -11.36 -5.24 1.47
N ARG A 117 -10.05 -5.39 1.66
CA ARG A 117 -9.48 -6.54 2.36
C ARG A 117 -8.10 -6.24 2.91
N ILE A 118 -7.80 -6.76 4.08
CA ILE A 118 -6.45 -6.82 4.63
C ILE A 118 -5.77 -8.09 4.09
N LEU A 119 -4.67 -7.93 3.34
CA LEU A 119 -3.94 -9.04 2.74
C LEU A 119 -2.93 -9.63 3.70
N HIS A 120 -2.28 -8.78 4.48
CA HIS A 120 -1.29 -9.18 5.46
C HIS A 120 -1.32 -8.22 6.63
N THR A 121 -1.58 -8.75 7.82
CA THR A 121 -1.50 -8.01 9.07
C THR A 121 -0.06 -7.91 9.52
N GLN A 122 0.34 -6.74 10.02
CA GLN A 122 1.58 -6.60 10.76
C GLN A 122 1.53 -7.55 11.97
N ASN A 123 2.61 -8.28 12.17
CA ASN A 123 2.71 -9.29 13.23
C ASN A 123 2.55 -8.58 14.60
N PRO A 124 1.53 -8.91 15.41
CA PRO A 124 1.19 -8.16 16.64
C PRO A 124 2.31 -8.20 17.69
N HIS A 125 3.24 -9.15 17.59
CA HIS A 125 4.40 -9.24 18.49
C HIS A 125 5.48 -8.18 18.25
N LEU A 126 5.34 -7.33 17.22
CA LEU A 126 6.23 -6.18 17.00
C LEU A 126 5.72 -4.90 17.68
N ASP A 127 4.53 -4.91 18.30
CA ASP A 127 3.95 -3.74 18.97
C ASP A 127 4.55 -3.47 20.37
N ASN A 128 5.34 -4.41 20.91
CA ASN A 128 5.99 -4.33 22.22
C ASN A 128 7.46 -3.86 22.18
N PHE A 129 7.92 -3.23 21.10
CA PHE A 129 9.34 -2.82 20.97
C PHE A 129 9.56 -1.42 20.38
#